data_AF-A6VPN2-F1
#
_entry.id   AF-A6VPN2-F1
#
_cell.length_a   1.000
_cell.length_b   1.000
_cell.length_c   1.000
_cell.angle_alpha   90.00
_cell.angle_beta   90.00
_cell.angle_gamma   90.00
#
_symmetry.space_group_name_H-M   'P 1'
#
loop_
_entity.id
_entity.type
_entity.pdbx_description
1 polymer ?
#
loop_
_entity_poly.entity_id
_entity_poly.type
_entity_poly.pdbx_seq_one_letter_code
_entity_poly.pdbx_strand_id
1 'polypeptide(L)'
;MTAKKIYFGTNLKMYKGNAEVVQYLSELSDFATTFKSEYDIQLFVIPSYTTLKDAVELVKSKTGRPKIKIGAQNMNPNDNGQFTGEISPLMLKELGIELVMIGHSERRHVMKETDQEENEKVLASLKHNFITLLCIGETLEQKNYNISDEVLRTQLKIGLQGVTAEQLSKLWIAYEPVWAIGTGGIPASAEYADEKHAVIKQCLFELFAEESKKIPVLYGGSVNPENANSLITKPYIDGLFIGRSAWNTSNFHALIADVLNTLSGSKIDPIINKFTETAIQLVDKLGGKDNISALTHCATRIRVVLRNDGKMDKSAIEKIDCVKGLFSITNQYQIILGAGIVNQVHEEMVKLLARSL
;
A
#
# COMPACT_ATOMS: atom_id res chain seq x y z
N MET A 1 19.44 -15.61 7.87
CA MET A 1 18.89 -14.99 6.64
C MET A 1 18.37 -13.62 7.04
N THR A 2 18.90 -12.54 6.48
CA THR A 2 18.34 -11.20 6.70
C THR A 2 16.95 -11.14 6.06
N ALA A 3 15.95 -10.61 6.76
CA ALA A 3 14.59 -10.48 6.25
C ALA A 3 14.60 -9.71 4.91
N LYS A 4 13.77 -10.11 3.94
CA LYS A 4 13.58 -9.40 2.68
C LYS A 4 13.09 -7.98 3.00
N LYS A 5 13.73 -6.95 2.45
CA LYS A 5 13.30 -5.57 2.60
C LYS A 5 12.00 -5.34 1.83
N ILE A 6 11.02 -4.71 2.47
CA ILE A 6 9.70 -4.41 1.89
C ILE A 6 9.56 -2.90 1.69
N TYR A 7 9.10 -2.50 0.52
CA TYR A 7 9.01 -1.09 0.15
C TYR A 7 7.56 -0.62 0.16
N PHE A 8 7.30 0.49 0.84
CA PHE A 8 6.04 1.21 0.76
C PHE A 8 6.33 2.66 0.44
N GLY A 9 5.61 3.21 -0.52
CA GLY A 9 5.68 4.64 -0.74
C GLY A 9 4.49 5.22 -1.43
N THR A 10 4.47 6.54 -1.51
CA THR A 10 3.38 7.29 -2.11
C THR A 10 3.91 8.49 -2.87
N ASN A 11 3.32 8.71 -4.04
CA ASN A 11 3.41 9.97 -4.76
C ASN A 11 2.20 10.82 -4.38
N LEU A 12 2.45 11.97 -3.73
CA LEU A 12 1.37 12.90 -3.37
C LEU A 12 0.89 13.72 -4.58
N LYS A 13 1.54 13.58 -5.74
CA LYS A 13 1.26 14.30 -6.98
C LYS A 13 1.06 15.79 -6.71
N MET A 14 0.13 16.44 -7.42
CA MET A 14 -0.16 17.87 -7.29
C MET A 14 -1.40 18.12 -6.41
N TYR A 15 -1.44 17.56 -5.19
CA TYR A 15 -2.64 17.64 -4.32
C TYR A 15 -2.48 18.40 -3.00
N LYS A 16 -1.27 18.50 -2.43
CA LYS A 16 -1.09 19.05 -1.08
C LYS A 16 -0.18 20.28 -1.08
N GLY A 17 -0.58 21.32 -0.36
CA GLY A 17 0.26 22.46 -0.03
C GLY A 17 1.28 22.13 1.07
N ASN A 18 2.19 23.07 1.35
CA ASN A 18 3.29 22.84 2.29
C ASN A 18 2.83 22.45 3.71
N ALA A 19 1.88 23.21 4.29
CA ALA A 19 1.36 22.92 5.63
C ALA A 19 0.73 21.52 5.73
N GLU A 20 -0.01 21.10 4.69
CA GLU A 20 -0.61 19.77 4.62
C GLU A 20 0.44 18.66 4.49
N VAL A 21 1.52 18.89 3.73
CA VAL A 21 2.63 17.91 3.60
C VAL A 21 3.38 17.77 4.93
N VAL A 22 3.66 18.88 5.62
CA VAL A 22 4.29 18.88 6.95
C VAL A 22 3.41 18.13 7.96
N GLN A 23 2.11 18.42 7.99
CA GLN A 23 1.18 17.68 8.85
C GLN A 23 1.16 16.17 8.52
N TYR A 24 1.00 15.84 7.24
CA TYR A 24 0.98 14.46 6.74
C TYR A 24 2.24 13.68 7.17
N LEU A 25 3.42 14.27 6.99
CA LEU A 25 4.69 13.63 7.33
C LEU A 25 4.89 13.50 8.83
N SER A 26 4.37 14.43 9.64
CA SER A 26 4.45 14.33 11.10
C SER A 26 3.62 13.15 11.59
N GLU A 27 2.36 13.08 11.16
CA GLU A 27 1.45 11.98 11.49
C GLU A 27 2.00 10.63 11.02
N LEU A 28 2.48 10.55 9.76
CA LEU A 28 3.06 9.32 9.22
C LEU A 28 4.33 8.90 9.97
N SER A 29 5.16 9.86 10.40
CA SER A 29 6.35 9.56 11.21
C SER A 29 5.99 8.98 12.57
N ASP A 30 4.92 9.49 13.20
CA ASP A 30 4.44 8.98 14.48
C ASP A 30 3.86 7.57 14.31
N PHE A 31 3.06 7.34 13.26
CA PHE A 31 2.56 6.00 12.92
C PHE A 31 3.66 5.00 12.57
N ALA A 32 4.71 5.42 11.88
CA ALA A 32 5.81 4.55 11.51
C ALA A 32 6.44 3.85 12.73
N THR A 33 6.49 4.53 13.88
CA THR A 33 7.03 3.97 15.14
C THR A 33 6.27 2.76 15.67
N THR A 34 5.03 2.54 15.20
CA THR A 34 4.18 1.42 15.62
C THR A 34 4.47 0.13 14.85
N PHE A 35 5.19 0.20 13.73
CA PHE A 35 5.51 -0.99 12.94
C PHE A 35 6.55 -1.85 13.66
N LYS A 36 6.31 -3.17 13.67
CA LYS A 36 7.18 -4.13 14.36
C LYS A 36 8.58 -4.12 13.75
N SER A 37 9.60 -4.13 14.60
CA SER A 37 11.02 -4.07 14.21
C SER A 37 11.55 -5.33 13.50
N GLU A 38 10.74 -6.40 13.44
CA GLU A 38 11.09 -7.64 12.74
C GLU A 38 11.12 -7.49 11.21
N TYR A 39 10.46 -6.47 10.68
CA TYR A 39 10.45 -6.16 9.25
C TYR A 39 11.50 -5.12 8.88
N ASP A 40 12.26 -5.37 7.82
CA ASP A 40 13.06 -4.33 7.17
C ASP A 40 12.17 -3.55 6.20
N ILE A 41 11.67 -2.39 6.65
CA ILE A 41 10.75 -1.55 5.88
C ILE A 41 11.46 -0.33 5.31
N GLN A 42 11.34 -0.11 4.00
CA GLN A 42 11.63 1.16 3.35
C GLN A 42 10.34 1.96 3.15
N LEU A 43 10.18 3.06 3.89
CA LEU A 43 9.08 4.00 3.67
C LEU A 43 9.58 5.20 2.86
N PHE A 44 8.79 5.70 1.89
CA PHE A 44 9.11 6.91 1.14
C PHE A 44 7.87 7.71 0.73
N VAL A 45 8.03 9.04 0.64
CA VAL A 45 6.97 9.98 0.25
C VAL A 45 7.53 10.96 -0.77
N ILE A 46 6.80 11.19 -1.85
CA ILE A 46 7.24 12.04 -2.96
C ILE A 46 6.25 13.22 -3.11
N PRO A 47 6.48 14.35 -2.41
CA PRO A 47 5.62 15.52 -2.49
C PRO A 47 6.06 16.50 -3.61
N SER A 48 5.27 17.56 -3.83
CA SER A 48 5.59 18.63 -4.78
C SER A 48 6.86 19.40 -4.37
N TYR A 49 7.60 19.94 -5.36
CA TYR A 49 8.85 20.68 -5.14
C TYR A 49 8.75 21.81 -4.11
N THR A 50 7.63 22.54 -4.13
CA THR A 50 7.35 23.68 -3.25
C THR A 50 7.28 23.33 -1.76
N THR A 51 7.32 22.04 -1.42
CA THR A 51 7.21 21.54 -0.05
C THR A 51 8.47 20.79 0.42
N LEU A 52 9.45 20.58 -0.47
CA LEU A 52 10.56 19.65 -0.23
C LEU A 52 11.46 20.06 0.93
N LYS A 53 11.76 21.36 1.06
CA LYS A 53 12.62 21.87 2.13
C LYS A 53 12.06 21.48 3.52
N ASP A 54 10.83 21.88 3.79
CA ASP A 54 10.19 21.66 5.09
C ASP A 54 9.87 20.18 5.30
N ALA A 55 9.54 19.44 4.24
CA ALA A 55 9.38 17.98 4.30
C ALA A 55 10.66 17.28 4.77
N VAL A 56 11.82 17.67 4.23
CA VAL A 56 13.12 17.10 4.62
C VAL A 56 13.49 17.50 6.05
N GLU A 57 13.32 18.78 6.42
CA GLU A 57 13.60 19.26 7.78
C GLU A 57 12.76 18.51 8.82
N LEU A 58 11.47 18.34 8.57
CA LEU A 58 10.57 17.61 9.44
C LEU A 58 11.00 16.15 9.63
N VAL A 59 11.23 15.40 8.54
CA VAL A 59 11.60 13.99 8.65
C VAL A 59 12.97 13.81 9.33
N LYS A 60 13.92 14.73 9.11
CA LYS A 60 15.20 14.74 9.84
C LYS A 60 15.05 15.00 11.34
N SER A 61 14.03 15.77 11.74
CA SER A 61 13.76 16.05 13.17
C SER A 61 13.18 14.85 13.93
N LYS A 62 12.63 13.86 13.22
CA LYS A 62 12.02 12.66 13.82
C LYS A 62 13.07 11.56 14.03
N THR A 63 13.04 10.90 15.19
CA THR A 63 14.00 9.84 15.57
C THR A 63 13.46 8.42 15.41
N GLY A 64 12.16 8.30 15.09
CA GLY A 64 11.45 7.04 14.91
C GLY A 64 11.96 6.18 13.74
N ARG A 65 11.56 4.90 13.74
CA ARG A 65 11.78 3.96 12.64
C ARG A 65 10.45 3.34 12.19
N PRO A 66 10.32 2.90 10.91
CA PRO A 66 11.28 3.11 9.82
C PRO A 66 11.41 4.58 9.43
N LYS A 67 12.59 4.99 8.95
CA LYS A 67 12.80 6.34 8.45
C LYS A 67 12.06 6.52 7.11
N ILE A 68 11.41 7.66 6.96
CA ILE A 68 10.78 8.07 5.70
C ILE A 68 11.86 8.66 4.80
N LYS A 69 11.95 8.24 3.54
CA LYS A 69 12.72 8.96 2.52
C LYS A 69 11.84 9.98 1.83
N ILE A 70 12.36 11.19 1.65
CA ILE A 70 11.70 12.20 0.82
C ILE A 70 12.25 12.12 -0.59
N GLY A 71 11.34 12.03 -1.57
CA GLY A 71 11.66 12.01 -2.99
C GLY A 71 11.17 13.25 -3.74
N ALA A 72 11.80 13.54 -4.88
CA ALA A 72 11.32 14.51 -5.85
C ALA A 72 10.51 13.82 -6.97
N GLN A 73 9.47 14.50 -7.47
CA GLN A 73 8.56 13.92 -8.48
C GLN A 73 9.14 13.87 -9.90
N ASN A 74 10.19 14.67 -10.17
CA ASN A 74 10.94 14.71 -11.42
C ASN A 74 12.28 15.45 -11.17
N MET A 75 13.15 15.53 -12.18
CA MET A 75 14.24 16.49 -12.25
C MET A 75 14.68 16.70 -13.70
N ASN A 76 15.36 17.81 -13.97
CA ASN A 76 16.10 18.01 -15.21
C ASN A 76 17.42 17.21 -15.19
N PRO A 77 17.92 16.69 -16.32
CA PRO A 77 19.21 15.98 -16.33
C PRO A 77 20.43 16.92 -16.21
N ASN A 78 20.28 18.22 -16.49
CA ASN A 78 21.38 19.17 -16.48
C ASN A 78 21.63 19.75 -15.07
N ASP A 79 22.91 19.92 -14.72
CA ASP A 79 23.32 20.53 -13.44
C ASP A 79 22.85 21.99 -13.28
N ASN A 80 22.83 22.72 -14.39
CA ASN A 80 22.32 24.08 -14.55
C ASN A 80 22.03 24.35 -16.03
N GLY A 81 21.38 25.48 -16.34
CA GLY A 81 21.17 25.93 -17.71
C GLY A 81 19.94 26.81 -17.88
N GLN A 82 19.60 27.09 -19.14
CA GLN A 82 18.45 27.92 -19.52
C GLN A 82 17.17 27.08 -19.60
N PHE A 83 16.76 26.52 -18.46
CA PHE A 83 15.59 25.63 -18.33
C PHE A 83 14.57 26.23 -17.35
N THR A 84 13.98 27.37 -17.71
CA THR A 84 13.03 28.09 -16.83
C THR A 84 11.89 27.19 -16.38
N GLY A 85 11.72 27.05 -15.06
CA GLY A 85 10.67 26.22 -14.44
C GLY A 85 11.12 24.81 -14.04
N GLU A 86 12.28 24.37 -14.51
CA GLU A 86 12.84 23.06 -14.18
C GLU A 86 13.68 23.09 -12.89
N ILE A 87 13.83 21.92 -12.26
CA ILE A 87 14.63 21.72 -11.04
C ILE A 87 15.85 20.88 -11.37
N SER A 88 17.04 21.37 -11.01
CA SER A 88 18.30 20.66 -11.28
C SER A 88 18.65 19.62 -10.21
N PRO A 89 19.51 18.64 -10.53
CA PRO A 89 20.03 17.67 -9.57
C PRO A 89 20.75 18.35 -8.39
N LEU A 90 21.43 19.47 -8.63
CA LEU A 90 22.15 20.21 -7.59
C LEU A 90 21.20 20.90 -6.60
N MET A 91 20.09 21.46 -7.09
CA MET A 91 19.05 22.04 -6.22
C MET A 91 18.44 20.98 -5.30
N LEU A 92 18.16 19.78 -5.83
CA LEU A 92 17.63 18.67 -5.01
C LEU A 92 18.66 18.18 -3.98
N LYS A 93 19.94 18.12 -4.35
CA LYS A 93 21.03 17.77 -3.42
C LYS A 93 21.14 18.75 -2.26
N GLU A 94 21.04 20.04 -2.53
CA GLU A 94 21.12 21.08 -1.50
C GLU A 94 20.02 20.90 -0.43
N LEU A 95 18.81 20.53 -0.86
CA LEU A 95 17.71 20.22 0.06
C LEU A 95 17.89 18.89 0.81
N GLY A 96 18.85 18.06 0.42
CA GLY A 96 19.09 16.74 1.02
C GLY A 96 18.08 15.68 0.56
N ILE A 97 17.56 15.80 -0.65
CA ILE A 97 16.70 14.78 -1.27
C ILE A 97 17.51 13.52 -1.53
N GLU A 98 16.90 12.36 -1.27
CA GLU A 98 17.55 11.06 -1.42
C GLU A 98 17.05 10.28 -2.63
N LEU A 99 15.82 10.55 -3.09
CA LEU A 99 15.13 9.79 -4.13
C LEU A 99 14.60 10.71 -5.22
N VAL A 100 14.66 10.28 -6.48
CA VAL A 100 14.04 10.99 -7.61
C VAL A 100 13.22 9.99 -8.42
N MET A 101 11.94 10.30 -8.60
CA MET A 101 11.06 9.57 -9.51
C MET A 101 11.24 10.10 -10.93
N ILE A 102 11.30 9.20 -11.90
CA ILE A 102 11.61 9.49 -13.31
C ILE A 102 10.64 8.70 -14.18
N GLY A 103 10.14 9.30 -15.26
CA GLY A 103 9.26 8.60 -16.20
C GLY A 103 7.90 8.18 -15.66
N HIS A 104 7.37 8.83 -14.62
CA HIS A 104 6.00 8.56 -14.18
C HIS A 104 5.05 8.75 -15.36
N SER A 105 4.10 7.82 -15.53
CA SER A 105 3.13 7.77 -16.63
C SER A 105 2.49 9.13 -17.00
N GLU A 106 2.12 9.96 -16.01
CA GLU A 106 1.59 11.31 -16.26
C GLU A 106 2.59 12.20 -17.01
N ARG A 107 3.89 12.11 -16.71
CA ARG A 107 4.89 12.89 -17.45
C ARG A 107 5.09 12.35 -18.87
N ARG A 108 5.14 11.03 -19.03
CA ARG A 108 5.24 10.40 -20.36
C ARG A 108 4.04 10.73 -21.25
N HIS A 109 2.82 10.64 -20.72
CA HIS A 109 1.61 10.73 -21.53
C HIS A 109 1.00 12.14 -21.59
N VAL A 110 1.15 12.96 -20.54
CA VAL A 110 0.66 14.34 -20.51
C VAL A 110 1.76 15.31 -20.94
N MET A 111 2.95 15.20 -20.35
CA MET A 111 4.09 16.08 -20.67
C MET A 111 4.92 15.61 -21.88
N LYS A 112 4.58 14.44 -22.44
CA LYS A 112 5.18 13.87 -23.66
C LYS A 112 6.65 13.52 -23.54
N GLU A 113 7.11 13.20 -22.33
CA GLU A 113 8.48 12.75 -22.10
C GLU A 113 8.71 11.35 -22.73
N THR A 114 9.86 11.22 -23.39
CA THR A 114 10.28 10.05 -24.17
C THR A 114 11.21 9.14 -23.38
N ASP A 115 11.37 7.89 -23.81
CA ASP A 115 12.29 6.95 -23.16
C ASP A 115 13.75 7.45 -23.14
N GLN A 116 14.16 8.19 -24.17
CA GLN A 116 15.48 8.81 -24.26
C GLN A 116 15.65 9.92 -23.22
N GLU A 117 14.66 10.80 -23.08
CA GLU A 117 14.68 11.86 -22.06
C GLU A 117 14.67 11.26 -20.64
N GLU A 118 13.92 10.17 -20.42
CA GLU A 118 13.99 9.47 -19.13
C GLU A 118 15.35 8.82 -18.88
N ASN A 119 16.00 8.28 -19.91
CA ASN A 119 17.36 7.76 -19.78
C ASN A 119 18.36 8.84 -19.36
N GLU A 120 18.30 10.02 -19.98
CA GLU A 120 19.15 11.16 -19.60
C GLU A 120 18.98 11.51 -18.13
N LYS A 121 17.72 11.54 -17.65
CA LYS A 121 17.43 11.78 -16.23
C LYS A 121 17.90 10.63 -15.34
N VAL A 122 17.74 9.37 -15.74
CA VAL A 122 18.24 8.20 -14.99
C VAL A 122 19.75 8.31 -14.79
N LEU A 123 20.50 8.55 -15.87
CA LEU A 123 21.95 8.69 -15.81
C LEU A 123 22.38 9.87 -14.94
N ALA A 124 21.72 11.03 -15.09
CA ALA A 124 21.96 12.18 -14.23
C ALA A 124 21.65 11.87 -12.75
N SER A 125 20.56 11.15 -12.48
CA SER A 125 20.12 10.83 -11.11
C SER A 125 21.14 9.94 -10.40
N LEU A 126 21.59 8.90 -11.10
CA LEU A 126 22.60 7.96 -10.61
C LEU A 126 23.99 8.62 -10.49
N LYS A 127 24.40 9.44 -11.46
CA LYS A 127 25.64 10.26 -11.39
C LYS A 127 25.66 11.13 -10.12
N HIS A 128 24.49 11.64 -9.74
CA HIS A 128 24.33 12.46 -8.55
C HIS A 128 24.02 11.64 -7.28
N ASN A 129 24.13 10.30 -7.33
CA ASN A 129 23.98 9.39 -6.19
C ASN A 129 22.60 9.41 -5.52
N PHE A 130 21.57 9.87 -6.24
CA PHE A 130 20.20 9.69 -5.82
C PHE A 130 19.79 8.22 -5.93
N ILE A 131 18.78 7.83 -5.18
CA ILE A 131 17.98 6.65 -5.47
C ILE A 131 17.07 7.02 -6.65
N THR A 132 17.23 6.33 -7.76
CA THR A 132 16.49 6.55 -8.99
C THR A 132 15.32 5.59 -9.06
N LEU A 133 14.09 6.09 -8.97
CA LEU A 133 12.86 5.31 -9.17
C LEU A 133 12.35 5.54 -10.59
N LEU A 134 12.68 4.62 -11.51
CA LEU A 134 12.20 4.66 -12.89
C LEU A 134 10.82 4.02 -12.99
N CYS A 135 9.83 4.79 -13.42
CA CYS A 135 8.50 4.29 -13.73
C CYS A 135 8.40 3.83 -15.19
N ILE A 136 7.78 2.67 -15.39
CA ILE A 136 7.50 2.04 -16.68
C ILE A 136 6.09 1.47 -16.69
N GLY A 137 5.48 1.33 -17.86
CA GLY A 137 4.08 0.93 -17.94
C GLY A 137 3.55 0.93 -19.37
N GLU A 138 2.64 -0.01 -19.65
CA GLU A 138 1.89 -0.04 -20.89
C GLU A 138 0.53 0.66 -20.78
N THR A 139 0.06 1.22 -21.88
CA THR A 139 -1.28 1.79 -22.03
C THR A 139 -2.34 0.70 -22.24
N LEU A 140 -3.63 1.07 -22.10
CA LEU A 140 -4.73 0.15 -22.39
C LEU A 140 -4.69 -0.37 -23.83
N GLU A 141 -4.32 0.51 -24.77
CA GLU A 141 -4.20 0.17 -26.18
C GLU A 141 -3.09 -0.86 -26.42
N GLN A 142 -1.90 -0.64 -25.84
CA GLN A 142 -0.79 -1.58 -25.91
C GLN A 142 -1.13 -2.94 -25.29
N LYS A 143 -1.84 -2.94 -24.16
CA LYS A 143 -2.38 -4.17 -23.57
C LYS A 143 -3.36 -4.87 -24.51
N ASN A 144 -4.28 -4.13 -25.15
CA ASN A 144 -5.26 -4.71 -26.07
C ASN A 144 -4.65 -5.25 -27.36
N TYR A 145 -3.51 -4.70 -27.80
CA TYR A 145 -2.71 -5.26 -28.88
C TYR A 145 -1.83 -6.44 -28.45
N ASN A 146 -1.84 -6.82 -27.17
CA ASN A 146 -1.00 -7.87 -26.58
C ASN A 146 0.49 -7.61 -26.76
N ILE A 147 0.92 -6.35 -26.62
CA ILE A 147 2.34 -5.94 -26.73
C ILE A 147 2.91 -5.39 -25.41
N SER A 148 2.27 -5.71 -24.27
CA SER A 148 2.69 -5.19 -22.95
C SER A 148 4.15 -5.52 -22.66
N ASP A 149 4.59 -6.75 -22.97
CA ASP A 149 5.93 -7.23 -22.62
C ASP A 149 7.01 -6.53 -23.45
N GLU A 150 6.76 -6.35 -24.75
CA GLU A 150 7.61 -5.61 -25.67
C GLU A 150 7.75 -4.15 -25.24
N VAL A 151 6.65 -3.52 -24.83
CA VAL A 151 6.66 -2.14 -24.34
C VAL A 151 7.51 -2.02 -23.08
N LEU A 152 7.26 -2.84 -22.06
CA LEU A 152 7.99 -2.79 -20.79
C LEU A 152 9.48 -3.05 -20.99
N ARG A 153 9.83 -4.03 -21.82
CA ARG A 153 11.22 -4.36 -22.15
C ARG A 153 11.90 -3.24 -22.94
N THR A 154 11.18 -2.57 -23.84
CA THR A 154 11.69 -1.42 -24.59
C THR A 154 11.98 -0.25 -23.67
N GLN A 155 11.04 0.13 -22.82
CA GLN A 155 11.19 1.21 -21.85
C GLN A 155 12.37 0.95 -20.89
N LEU A 156 12.55 -0.29 -20.43
CA LEU A 156 13.70 -0.68 -19.60
C LEU A 156 15.02 -0.59 -20.36
N LYS A 157 15.10 -1.15 -21.57
CA LYS A 157 16.35 -1.20 -22.34
C LYS A 157 16.82 0.18 -22.75
N ILE A 158 15.90 1.07 -23.14
CA ILE A 158 16.24 2.46 -23.47
C ILE A 158 16.52 3.24 -22.19
N GLY A 159 15.61 3.19 -21.21
CA GLY A 159 15.72 3.95 -19.96
C GLY A 159 16.97 3.63 -19.13
N LEU A 160 17.51 2.41 -19.24
CA LEU A 160 18.69 1.96 -18.51
C LEU A 160 19.95 1.85 -19.38
N GLN A 161 19.92 2.34 -20.62
CA GLN A 161 21.10 2.36 -21.47
C GLN A 161 22.23 3.15 -20.79
N GLY A 162 23.42 2.57 -20.71
CA GLY A 162 24.58 3.20 -20.07
C GLY A 162 24.65 3.10 -18.54
N VAL A 163 23.63 2.53 -17.88
CA VAL A 163 23.68 2.26 -16.43
C VAL A 163 24.67 1.12 -16.14
N THR A 164 25.54 1.30 -15.14
CA THR A 164 26.56 0.31 -14.77
C THR A 164 26.14 -0.54 -13.57
N ALA A 165 26.79 -1.69 -13.38
CA ALA A 165 26.50 -2.62 -12.28
C ALA A 165 26.67 -1.96 -10.88
N GLU A 166 27.62 -1.06 -10.73
CA GLU A 166 27.90 -0.36 -9.47
C GLU A 166 26.74 0.57 -9.06
N GLN A 167 25.98 1.07 -10.03
CA GLN A 167 24.86 1.98 -9.81
C GLN A 167 23.56 1.26 -9.42
N LEU A 168 23.46 -0.05 -9.63
CA LEU A 168 22.20 -0.80 -9.45
C LEU A 168 21.67 -0.80 -8.02
N SER A 169 22.54 -0.62 -7.02
CA SER A 169 22.12 -0.46 -5.61
C SER A 169 21.26 0.80 -5.36
N LYS A 170 21.27 1.75 -6.30
CA LYS A 170 20.51 2.99 -6.29
C LYS A 170 19.36 3.00 -7.28
N LEU A 171 19.16 1.94 -8.06
CA LEU A 171 18.10 1.86 -9.06
C LEU A 171 16.91 1.07 -8.52
N TRP A 172 15.73 1.68 -8.56
CA TRP A 172 14.43 1.06 -8.27
C TRP A 172 13.54 1.19 -9.51
N ILE A 173 12.65 0.22 -9.72
CA ILE A 173 11.66 0.25 -10.80
C ILE A 173 10.26 0.30 -10.20
N ALA A 174 9.38 1.12 -10.78
CA ALA A 174 7.94 1.06 -10.51
C ALA A 174 7.20 0.65 -11.78
N TYR A 175 6.45 -0.46 -11.70
CA TYR A 175 5.56 -0.89 -12.76
C TYR A 175 4.18 -0.24 -12.60
N GLU A 176 3.79 0.59 -13.56
CA GLU A 176 2.54 1.32 -13.60
C GLU A 176 1.68 0.81 -14.76
N PRO A 177 0.75 -0.15 -14.55
CA PRO A 177 -0.28 -0.42 -15.56
C PRO A 177 -1.09 0.87 -15.77
N VAL A 178 -0.81 1.60 -16.85
CA VAL A 178 -1.28 3.00 -17.04
C VAL A 178 -2.81 3.06 -17.11
N TRP A 179 -3.41 1.98 -17.58
CA TRP A 179 -4.85 1.79 -17.65
C TRP A 179 -5.52 1.51 -16.30
N ALA A 180 -4.73 1.18 -15.27
CA ALA A 180 -5.20 0.89 -13.92
C ALA A 180 -5.02 2.06 -12.94
N ILE A 181 -4.39 3.16 -13.36
CA ILE A 181 -4.16 4.35 -12.54
C ILE A 181 -5.11 5.49 -12.92
N GLY A 182 -5.28 6.47 -12.02
CA GLY A 182 -6.18 7.61 -12.22
C GLY A 182 -7.62 7.36 -11.75
N THR A 183 -8.48 8.36 -11.95
CA THR A 183 -9.85 8.37 -11.39
C THR A 183 -10.77 7.30 -12.00
N GLY A 184 -10.52 6.87 -13.24
CA GLY A 184 -11.26 5.82 -13.94
C GLY A 184 -10.48 4.52 -14.16
N GLY A 185 -9.33 4.34 -13.51
CA GLY A 185 -8.50 3.14 -13.68
C GLY A 185 -9.15 1.90 -13.07
N ILE A 186 -9.05 0.77 -13.77
CA ILE A 186 -9.51 -0.54 -13.29
C ILE A 186 -8.33 -1.25 -12.62
N PRO A 187 -8.41 -1.67 -11.35
CA PRO A 187 -7.31 -2.39 -10.72
C PRO A 187 -6.91 -3.64 -11.52
N ALA A 188 -5.62 -3.78 -11.80
CA ALA A 188 -5.10 -5.02 -12.37
C ALA A 188 -5.25 -6.16 -11.36
N SER A 189 -5.50 -7.38 -11.86
CA SER A 189 -5.43 -8.57 -11.00
C SER A 189 -4.01 -8.75 -10.47
N ALA A 190 -3.89 -9.37 -9.30
CA ALA A 190 -2.57 -9.64 -8.73
C ALA A 190 -1.76 -10.60 -9.62
N GLU A 191 -2.43 -11.50 -10.33
CA GLU A 191 -1.81 -12.42 -11.29
C GLU A 191 -1.21 -11.68 -12.48
N TYR A 192 -1.95 -10.72 -13.06
CA TYR A 192 -1.44 -9.90 -14.16
C TYR A 192 -0.25 -9.05 -13.69
N ALA A 193 -0.36 -8.42 -12.51
CA ALA A 193 0.71 -7.63 -11.93
C ALA A 193 1.99 -8.46 -11.72
N ASP A 194 1.88 -9.67 -11.17
CA ASP A 194 3.01 -10.58 -10.97
C ASP A 194 3.63 -11.05 -12.28
N GLU A 195 2.80 -11.40 -13.28
CA GLU A 195 3.27 -11.78 -14.62
C GLU A 195 4.11 -10.66 -15.25
N LYS A 196 3.64 -9.41 -15.20
CA LYS A 196 4.41 -8.28 -15.75
C LYS A 196 5.66 -7.97 -14.92
N HIS A 197 5.61 -8.15 -13.59
CA HIS A 197 6.81 -8.05 -12.74
C HIS A 197 7.85 -9.13 -13.08
N ALA A 198 7.42 -10.35 -13.41
CA ALA A 198 8.30 -11.42 -13.86
C ALA A 198 9.02 -11.02 -15.16
N VAL A 199 8.30 -10.45 -16.12
CA VAL A 199 8.86 -9.94 -17.39
C VAL A 199 9.90 -8.84 -17.13
N ILE A 200 9.60 -7.92 -16.22
CA ILE A 200 10.51 -6.83 -15.82
C ILE A 200 11.78 -7.40 -15.19
N LYS A 201 11.65 -8.29 -14.19
CA LYS A 201 12.81 -8.90 -13.54
C LYS A 201 13.64 -9.74 -14.49
N GLN A 202 13.01 -10.47 -15.41
CA GLN A 202 13.72 -11.21 -16.45
C GLN A 202 14.50 -10.27 -17.38
N CYS A 203 13.91 -9.14 -17.79
CA CYS A 203 14.61 -8.14 -18.59
C CYS A 203 15.80 -7.52 -17.85
N LEU A 204 15.65 -7.21 -16.56
CA LEU A 204 16.73 -6.71 -15.73
C LEU A 204 17.86 -7.75 -15.59
N PHE A 205 17.51 -9.02 -15.44
CA PHE A 205 18.48 -10.12 -15.42
C PHE A 205 19.25 -10.25 -16.74
N GLU A 206 18.59 -10.09 -17.88
CA GLU A 206 19.29 -10.08 -19.18
C GLU A 206 20.26 -8.90 -19.33
N LEU A 207 19.92 -7.74 -18.76
CA LEU A 207 20.75 -6.53 -18.82
C LEU A 207 21.95 -6.58 -17.86
N PHE A 208 21.77 -7.15 -16.66
CA PHE A 208 22.73 -7.01 -15.56
C PHE A 208 23.11 -8.33 -14.87
N ALA A 209 22.63 -9.46 -15.38
CA ALA A 209 22.81 -10.79 -14.79
C ALA A 209 22.38 -10.82 -13.30
N GLU A 210 23.14 -11.52 -12.46
CA GLU A 210 22.86 -11.71 -11.02
C GLU A 210 22.78 -10.39 -10.24
N GLU A 211 23.46 -9.34 -10.70
CA GLU A 211 23.43 -8.02 -10.05
C GLU A 211 22.05 -7.37 -10.08
N SER A 212 21.19 -7.77 -11.04
CA SER A 212 19.79 -7.32 -11.13
C SER A 212 18.96 -7.63 -9.87
N LYS A 213 19.35 -8.62 -9.07
CA LYS A 213 18.66 -8.99 -7.80
C LYS A 213 18.66 -7.86 -6.77
N LYS A 214 19.54 -6.86 -6.93
CA LYS A 214 19.62 -5.67 -6.08
C LYS A 214 18.52 -4.64 -6.38
N ILE A 215 17.87 -4.74 -7.54
CA ILE A 215 16.89 -3.77 -8.03
C ILE A 215 15.49 -4.18 -7.53
N PRO A 216 14.88 -3.43 -6.59
CA PRO A 216 13.50 -3.67 -6.21
C PRO A 216 12.56 -3.23 -7.34
N VAL A 217 11.52 -4.04 -7.57
CA VAL A 217 10.45 -3.74 -8.53
C VAL A 217 9.14 -3.58 -7.76
N LEU A 218 8.60 -2.36 -7.79
CA LEU A 218 7.42 -1.95 -7.04
C LEU A 218 6.19 -1.96 -7.95
N TYR A 219 5.04 -2.37 -7.41
CA TYR A 219 3.77 -2.20 -8.10
C TYR A 219 3.22 -0.80 -7.87
N GLY A 220 3.11 -0.01 -8.93
CA GLY A 220 2.61 1.38 -8.97
C GLY A 220 1.20 1.54 -9.54
N GLY A 221 0.44 0.44 -9.69
CA GLY A 221 -0.96 0.50 -10.09
C GLY A 221 -1.90 0.97 -8.97
N SER A 222 -3.21 0.85 -9.19
CA SER A 222 -4.20 1.15 -8.14
C SER A 222 -4.14 0.14 -6.99
N VAL A 223 -3.47 0.51 -5.90
CA VAL A 223 -3.41 -0.25 -4.64
C VAL A 223 -4.44 0.30 -3.64
N ASN A 224 -5.22 -0.59 -3.05
CA ASN A 224 -6.25 -0.31 -2.06
C ASN A 224 -6.29 -1.42 -0.99
N PRO A 225 -7.02 -1.24 0.12
CA PRO A 225 -7.13 -2.26 1.17
C PRO A 225 -7.60 -3.63 0.65
N GLU A 226 -8.40 -3.66 -0.41
CA GLU A 226 -8.95 -4.89 -0.96
C GLU A 226 -7.93 -5.74 -1.73
N ASN A 227 -6.88 -5.12 -2.29
CA ASN A 227 -5.90 -5.81 -3.14
C ASN A 227 -4.45 -5.77 -2.65
N ALA A 228 -4.10 -4.96 -1.65
CA ALA A 228 -2.72 -4.80 -1.20
C ALA A 228 -2.08 -6.14 -0.77
N ASN A 229 -2.82 -6.97 -0.03
CA ASN A 229 -2.34 -8.27 0.47
C ASN A 229 -2.11 -9.28 -0.66
N SER A 230 -3.00 -9.34 -1.65
CA SER A 230 -2.85 -10.27 -2.78
C SER A 230 -1.72 -9.85 -3.72
N LEU A 231 -1.43 -8.55 -3.81
CA LEU A 231 -0.30 -8.01 -4.58
C LEU A 231 1.04 -8.27 -3.90
N ILE A 232 1.20 -7.89 -2.63
CA ILE A 232 2.51 -7.96 -1.96
C ILE A 232 2.99 -9.39 -1.68
N THR A 233 2.08 -10.37 -1.67
CA THR A 233 2.41 -11.79 -1.51
C THR A 233 2.93 -12.42 -2.81
N LYS A 234 2.88 -11.69 -3.93
CA LYS A 234 3.40 -12.18 -5.21
C LYS A 234 4.93 -12.22 -5.21
N PRO A 235 5.53 -13.29 -5.77
CA PRO A 235 6.96 -13.54 -5.67
C PRO A 235 7.84 -12.44 -6.30
N TYR A 236 7.35 -11.80 -7.38
CA TYR A 236 8.14 -10.81 -8.11
C TYR A 236 7.86 -9.36 -7.71
N ILE A 237 6.95 -9.11 -6.76
CA ILE A 237 6.63 -7.78 -6.24
C ILE A 237 7.44 -7.53 -4.95
N ASP A 238 8.24 -6.47 -4.94
CA ASP A 238 9.10 -6.12 -3.78
C ASP A 238 8.48 -5.04 -2.89
N GLY A 239 7.43 -4.38 -3.37
CA GLY A 239 6.74 -3.35 -2.61
C GLY A 239 5.59 -2.71 -3.36
N LEU A 240 4.89 -1.81 -2.67
CA LEU A 240 3.69 -1.13 -3.15
C LEU A 240 3.95 0.38 -3.22
N PHE A 241 3.75 0.94 -4.41
CA PHE A 241 3.80 2.37 -4.65
C PHE A 241 2.37 2.91 -4.80
N ILE A 242 1.84 3.38 -3.69
CA ILE A 242 0.41 3.56 -3.45
C ILE A 242 0.02 5.02 -3.72
N GLY A 243 -1.04 5.21 -4.51
CA GLY A 243 -1.62 6.53 -4.78
C GLY A 243 -2.63 6.96 -3.71
N ARG A 244 -3.89 7.14 -4.13
CA ARG A 244 -5.00 7.71 -3.34
C ARG A 244 -5.13 7.15 -1.93
N SER A 245 -5.03 5.83 -1.76
CA SER A 245 -5.16 5.15 -0.46
C SER A 245 -4.11 5.61 0.55
N ALA A 246 -2.96 6.11 0.08
CA ALA A 246 -1.88 6.61 0.92
C ALA A 246 -1.91 8.13 1.15
N TRP A 247 -2.80 8.91 0.51
CA TRP A 247 -2.86 10.37 0.70
C TRP A 247 -3.49 10.79 2.03
N ASN A 248 -4.18 9.87 2.70
CA ASN A 248 -4.56 9.96 4.10
C ASN A 248 -3.62 9.06 4.93
N THR A 249 -3.02 9.62 5.97
CA THR A 249 -2.00 8.97 6.80
C THR A 249 -2.54 7.75 7.54
N SER A 250 -3.74 7.83 8.12
CA SER A 250 -4.40 6.72 8.80
C SER A 250 -4.71 5.57 7.85
N ASN A 251 -5.21 5.85 6.65
CA ASN A 251 -5.46 4.83 5.63
C ASN A 251 -4.15 4.17 5.18
N PHE A 252 -3.09 4.95 4.99
CA PHE A 252 -1.78 4.41 4.63
C PHE A 252 -1.22 3.49 5.71
N HIS A 253 -1.29 3.94 6.97
CA HIS A 253 -0.84 3.17 8.13
C HIS A 253 -1.61 1.86 8.27
N ALA A 254 -2.94 1.89 8.18
CA ALA A 254 -3.78 0.70 8.25
C ALA A 254 -3.45 -0.30 7.14
N LEU A 255 -3.25 0.19 5.90
CA LEU A 255 -2.86 -0.64 4.76
C LEU A 255 -1.50 -1.31 4.98
N ILE A 256 -0.49 -0.56 5.43
CA ILE A 256 0.84 -1.13 5.72
C ILE A 256 0.73 -2.17 6.83
N ALA A 257 0.02 -1.88 7.92
CA ALA A 257 -0.14 -2.80 9.03
C ALA A 257 -0.79 -4.13 8.61
N ASP A 258 -1.84 -4.07 7.79
CA ASP A 258 -2.54 -5.24 7.27
C ASP A 258 -1.64 -6.10 6.36
N VAL A 259 -0.86 -5.45 5.49
CA VAL A 259 0.15 -6.12 4.66
C VAL A 259 1.21 -6.82 5.51
N LEU A 260 1.76 -6.13 6.51
CA LEU A 260 2.78 -6.72 7.38
C LEU A 260 2.22 -7.93 8.13
N ASN A 261 0.98 -7.85 8.62
CA ASN A 261 0.33 -9.01 9.25
C ASN A 261 0.23 -10.20 8.28
N THR A 262 -0.17 -9.95 7.03
CA THR A 262 -0.22 -10.98 5.98
C THR A 262 1.15 -11.62 5.74
N LEU A 263 2.24 -10.84 5.74
CA LEU A 263 3.59 -11.33 5.43
C LEU A 263 4.26 -12.11 6.56
N SER A 264 3.88 -11.92 7.84
CA SER A 264 4.53 -12.64 8.96
C SER A 264 4.48 -14.16 8.86
N GLY A 265 3.62 -14.76 8.02
CA GLY A 265 3.41 -16.21 8.09
C GLY A 265 2.84 -16.66 9.44
N SER A 266 2.50 -15.71 10.34
CA SER A 266 1.17 -15.72 10.91
C SER A 266 0.30 -16.21 9.77
N LYS A 267 -0.35 -17.36 9.95
CA LYS A 267 -1.59 -17.55 9.23
C LYS A 267 -2.27 -16.18 9.27
N ILE A 268 -3.05 -15.91 8.25
CA ILE A 268 -4.32 -15.33 8.57
C ILE A 268 -4.90 -16.28 9.68
N ASP A 269 -4.52 -16.12 10.97
CA ASP A 269 -5.53 -15.70 11.90
C ASP A 269 -6.04 -14.52 11.14
N PRO A 270 -7.23 -14.66 10.54
CA PRO A 270 -7.85 -13.50 10.01
C PRO A 270 -7.80 -12.50 11.17
N ILE A 271 -8.29 -11.33 10.91
CA ILE A 271 -9.23 -10.95 11.92
C ILE A 271 -10.34 -12.07 11.91
N ILE A 272 -10.10 -13.27 12.52
CA ILE A 272 -10.95 -13.72 13.60
C ILE A 272 -10.79 -12.55 14.53
N ASN A 273 -11.57 -11.51 14.22
CA ASN A 273 -11.82 -10.45 15.14
C ASN A 273 -12.17 -11.23 16.38
N LYS A 274 -11.63 -10.86 17.54
CA LYS A 274 -12.24 -11.32 18.77
C LYS A 274 -13.78 -11.24 18.65
N PHE A 275 -14.26 -10.26 17.88
CA PHE A 275 -15.64 -10.08 17.45
C PHE A 275 -16.23 -11.10 16.45
N THR A 276 -15.48 -11.64 15.48
CA THR A 276 -15.92 -12.71 14.56
C THR A 276 -15.94 -14.04 15.29
N GLU A 277 -14.95 -14.34 16.15
CA GLU A 277 -14.99 -15.52 17.02
C GLU A 277 -16.19 -15.46 17.95
N THR A 278 -16.35 -14.31 18.62
CA THR A 278 -17.50 -14.03 19.46
C THR A 278 -18.79 -14.14 18.67
N ALA A 279 -18.87 -13.62 17.44
CA ALA A 279 -20.05 -13.71 16.61
C ALA A 279 -20.37 -15.17 16.23
N ILE A 280 -19.38 -15.97 15.86
CA ILE A 280 -19.54 -17.40 15.56
C ILE A 280 -20.03 -18.15 16.81
N GLN A 281 -19.36 -17.94 17.95
CA GLN A 281 -19.73 -18.55 19.22
C GLN A 281 -21.15 -18.13 19.63
N LEU A 282 -21.50 -16.85 19.49
CA LEU A 282 -22.85 -16.37 19.78
C LEU A 282 -23.88 -16.99 18.85
N VAL A 283 -23.66 -17.01 17.53
CA VAL A 283 -24.60 -17.62 16.58
C VAL A 283 -24.78 -19.12 16.85
N ASP A 284 -23.71 -19.84 17.15
CA ASP A 284 -23.75 -21.25 17.55
C ASP A 284 -24.55 -21.46 18.84
N LYS A 285 -24.19 -20.75 19.92
CA LYS A 285 -24.85 -20.88 21.23
C LYS A 285 -26.25 -20.30 21.28
N LEU A 286 -26.65 -19.47 20.32
CA LEU A 286 -28.03 -19.04 20.12
C LEU A 286 -28.88 -20.08 19.36
N GLY A 287 -28.33 -21.25 19.02
CA GLY A 287 -29.03 -22.34 18.35
C GLY A 287 -28.90 -22.35 16.83
N GLY A 288 -27.87 -21.67 16.31
CA GLY A 288 -27.58 -21.55 14.89
C GLY A 288 -28.32 -20.41 14.19
N LYS A 289 -27.88 -20.08 12.97
CA LYS A 289 -28.40 -18.95 12.18
C LYS A 289 -29.92 -18.97 11.98
N ASP A 290 -30.49 -20.14 11.74
CA ASP A 290 -31.93 -20.28 11.44
C ASP A 290 -32.79 -20.03 12.68
N ASN A 291 -32.20 -20.09 13.87
CA ASN A 291 -32.89 -19.81 15.13
C ASN A 291 -33.00 -18.31 15.42
N ILE A 292 -32.19 -17.46 14.79
CA ILE A 292 -32.20 -16.01 15.02
C ILE A 292 -33.20 -15.37 14.04
N SER A 293 -34.28 -14.76 14.56
CA SER A 293 -35.32 -14.12 13.74
C SER A 293 -35.16 -12.60 13.63
N ALA A 294 -34.49 -11.97 14.59
CA ALA A 294 -34.11 -10.56 14.51
C ALA A 294 -32.81 -10.31 15.30
N LEU A 295 -32.00 -9.39 14.79
CA LEU A 295 -30.72 -8.98 15.36
C LEU A 295 -30.63 -7.45 15.28
N THR A 296 -30.47 -6.79 16.43
CA THR A 296 -30.25 -5.34 16.54
C THR A 296 -29.23 -5.05 17.65
N HIS A 297 -28.77 -3.81 17.80
CA HIS A 297 -27.86 -3.45 18.89
C HIS A 297 -28.06 -2.01 19.39
N CYS A 298 -27.41 -1.67 20.51
CA CYS A 298 -27.21 -0.31 21.00
C CYS A 298 -25.74 -0.12 21.40
N ALA A 299 -25.39 1.00 22.04
CA ALA A 299 -24.00 1.32 22.40
C ALA A 299 -23.29 0.24 23.25
N THR A 300 -24.01 -0.58 24.02
CA THR A 300 -23.40 -1.54 24.97
C THR A 300 -23.92 -2.98 24.87
N ARG A 301 -24.94 -3.25 24.04
CA ARG A 301 -25.62 -4.56 24.00
C ARG A 301 -26.08 -4.96 22.60
N ILE A 302 -26.06 -6.26 22.33
CA ILE A 302 -26.75 -6.89 21.19
C ILE A 302 -28.11 -7.41 21.67
N ARG A 303 -29.14 -7.24 20.84
CA ARG A 303 -30.51 -7.71 21.06
C ARG A 303 -30.85 -8.75 20.01
N VAL A 304 -31.27 -9.92 20.48
CA VAL A 304 -31.67 -11.05 19.60
C VAL A 304 -33.06 -11.52 19.94
N VAL A 305 -33.84 -11.82 18.89
CA VAL A 305 -35.10 -12.55 18.99
C VAL A 305 -34.87 -13.93 18.41
N LEU A 306 -35.30 -14.96 19.14
CA LEU A 306 -35.12 -16.36 18.75
C LEU A 306 -36.45 -16.97 18.31
N ARG A 307 -36.39 -17.92 17.37
CA ARG A 307 -37.55 -18.73 16.95
C ARG A 307 -37.87 -19.83 17.95
N ASN A 308 -36.85 -20.39 18.59
CA ASN A 308 -36.96 -21.42 19.60
C ASN A 308 -35.91 -21.21 20.71
N ASP A 309 -36.37 -20.79 21.88
CA ASP A 309 -35.55 -20.56 23.07
C ASP A 309 -34.85 -21.82 23.58
N GLY A 310 -35.41 -23.01 23.34
CA GLY A 310 -34.85 -24.29 23.78
C GLY A 310 -33.59 -24.72 23.05
N LYS A 311 -33.23 -24.05 21.95
CA LYS A 311 -31.97 -24.31 21.22
C LYS A 311 -30.79 -23.47 21.73
N MET A 312 -31.04 -22.50 22.60
CA MET A 312 -30.01 -21.61 23.12
C MET A 312 -29.34 -22.20 24.36
N ASP A 313 -28.00 -22.16 24.40
CA ASP A 313 -27.21 -22.49 25.59
C ASP A 313 -26.83 -21.21 26.35
N LYS A 314 -27.69 -20.82 27.29
CA LYS A 314 -27.48 -19.63 28.15
C LYS A 314 -26.15 -19.70 28.91
N SER A 315 -25.83 -20.88 29.44
CA SER A 315 -24.66 -21.09 30.30
C SER A 315 -23.35 -20.97 29.53
N ALA A 316 -23.35 -21.34 28.24
CA ALA A 316 -22.20 -21.17 27.37
C ALA A 316 -22.03 -19.73 26.89
N ILE A 317 -23.12 -19.00 26.65
CA ILE A 317 -23.06 -17.58 26.24
C ILE A 317 -22.39 -16.72 27.31
N GLU A 318 -22.72 -16.92 28.59
CA GLU A 318 -22.13 -16.17 29.69
C GLU A 318 -20.64 -16.46 29.91
N LYS A 319 -20.12 -17.57 29.37
CA LYS A 319 -18.71 -17.96 29.45
C LYS A 319 -17.86 -17.42 28.29
N ILE A 320 -18.47 -16.74 27.32
CA ILE A 320 -17.74 -16.10 26.23
C ILE A 320 -16.99 -14.88 26.78
N ASP A 321 -15.69 -14.78 26.50
CA ASP A 321 -14.74 -13.87 27.15
C ASP A 321 -15.14 -12.37 27.18
N CYS A 322 -15.91 -11.89 26.19
CA CYS A 322 -16.39 -10.50 26.14
C CYS A 322 -17.85 -10.30 26.59
N VAL A 323 -18.56 -11.36 26.96
CA VAL A 323 -19.95 -11.27 27.45
C VAL A 323 -19.94 -10.92 28.94
N LYS A 324 -20.46 -9.73 29.26
CA LYS A 324 -20.57 -9.21 30.63
C LYS A 324 -21.89 -9.57 31.31
N GLY A 325 -22.82 -10.18 30.56
CA GLY A 325 -24.10 -10.64 31.08
C GLY A 325 -25.11 -10.92 29.98
N LEU A 326 -26.06 -11.79 30.29
CA LEU A 326 -27.19 -12.16 29.44
C LEU A 326 -28.48 -12.00 30.24
N PHE A 327 -29.47 -11.29 29.70
CA PHE A 327 -30.79 -11.21 30.33
C PHE A 327 -31.90 -11.16 29.30
N SER A 328 -33.07 -11.66 29.68
CA SER A 328 -34.26 -11.70 28.82
C SER A 328 -35.25 -10.62 29.23
N ILE A 329 -35.83 -9.94 28.24
CA ILE A 329 -37.00 -9.09 28.39
C ILE A 329 -37.99 -9.54 27.32
N THR A 330 -39.20 -9.92 27.71
CA THR A 330 -40.34 -10.38 26.89
C THR A 330 -40.01 -10.64 25.41
N ASN A 331 -39.76 -11.91 25.06
CA ASN A 331 -39.43 -12.41 23.71
C ASN A 331 -38.14 -11.85 23.08
N GLN A 332 -37.23 -11.27 23.87
CA GLN A 332 -35.94 -10.80 23.40
C GLN A 332 -34.84 -11.08 24.43
N TYR A 333 -33.66 -11.47 23.95
CA TYR A 333 -32.45 -11.62 24.76
C TYR A 333 -31.51 -10.43 24.51
N GLN A 334 -30.89 -9.95 25.58
CA GLN A 334 -29.90 -8.88 25.54
C GLN A 334 -28.55 -9.40 26.04
N ILE A 335 -27.54 -9.28 25.18
CA ILE A 335 -26.17 -9.74 25.43
C ILE A 335 -25.32 -8.50 25.65
N ILE A 336 -24.76 -8.34 26.86
CA ILE A 336 -23.93 -7.19 27.22
C ILE A 336 -22.49 -7.45 26.80
N LEU A 337 -21.92 -6.58 25.98
CA LEU A 337 -20.52 -6.66 25.54
C LEU A 337 -19.70 -5.44 25.97
N GLY A 338 -20.35 -4.29 26.16
CA GLY A 338 -19.73 -3.02 26.56
C GLY A 338 -19.47 -2.05 25.40
N ALA A 339 -19.19 -0.78 25.73
CA ALA A 339 -18.96 0.27 24.74
C ALA A 339 -17.69 -0.01 23.91
N GLY A 340 -17.78 0.20 22.60
CA GLY A 340 -16.65 0.05 21.66
C GLY A 340 -16.53 -1.32 20.97
N ILE A 341 -17.21 -2.36 21.48
CA ILE A 341 -17.12 -3.74 20.93
C ILE A 341 -18.40 -4.15 20.18
N VAL A 342 -19.55 -3.64 20.63
CA VAL A 342 -20.88 -4.12 20.19
C VAL A 342 -21.10 -3.96 18.70
N ASN A 343 -20.73 -2.81 18.12
CA ASN A 343 -20.94 -2.55 16.69
C ASN A 343 -20.19 -3.58 15.83
N GLN A 344 -18.95 -3.89 16.21
CA GLN A 344 -18.09 -4.81 15.49
C GLN A 344 -18.62 -6.25 15.58
N VAL A 345 -19.05 -6.71 16.76
CA VAL A 345 -19.65 -8.05 16.92
C VAL A 345 -20.97 -8.16 16.16
N HIS A 346 -21.79 -7.10 16.19
CA HIS A 346 -23.07 -7.07 15.49
C HIS A 346 -22.89 -7.16 13.96
N GLU A 347 -21.98 -6.39 13.38
CA GLU A 347 -21.69 -6.44 11.94
C GLU A 347 -21.25 -7.83 11.48
N GLU A 348 -20.42 -8.51 12.27
CA GLU A 348 -19.97 -9.88 11.99
C GLU A 348 -21.12 -10.89 12.10
N MET A 349 -21.98 -10.77 13.11
CA MET A 349 -23.19 -11.60 13.21
C MET A 349 -24.13 -11.38 12.01
N VAL A 350 -24.32 -10.15 11.54
CA VAL A 350 -25.13 -9.86 10.33
C VAL A 350 -24.55 -10.56 9.10
N LYS A 351 -23.23 -10.54 8.89
CA LYS A 351 -22.57 -11.24 7.78
C LYS A 351 -22.79 -12.75 7.84
N LEU A 352 -22.70 -13.35 9.04
CA LEU A 352 -22.95 -14.78 9.24
C LEU A 352 -24.39 -15.18 8.93
N LEU A 353 -25.35 -14.32 9.27
CA LEU A 353 -26.77 -14.54 9.01
C LEU A 353 -27.14 -14.33 7.53
N ALA A 354 -26.42 -13.45 6.82
CA ALA A 354 -26.64 -13.18 5.39
C ALA A 354 -26.05 -14.26 4.45
N ARG A 355 -25.10 -15.08 4.92
CA ARG A 355 -24.51 -16.18 4.13
C ARG A 355 -25.46 -17.39 4.06
N SER A 356 -26.37 -17.34 3.10
CA SER A 356 -27.07 -18.51 2.55
C SER A 356 -27.14 -18.35 1.03
N LEU A 357 -26.36 -19.20 0.32
CA LEU A 357 -26.32 -19.43 -1.14
C LEU A 357 -26.59 -18.23 -2.06
#